data_AF-A0AAU6CBA5-F1
#
_entry.id   AF-A0AAU6CBA5-F1
#
_cell.length_a   1.000
_cell.length_b   1.000
_cell.length_c   1.000
_cell.angle_alpha   90.00
_cell.angle_beta   90.00
_cell.angle_gamma   90.00
#
_symmetry.space_group_name_H-M   'P 1'
#
loop_
_entity.id
_entity.type
_entity.pdbx_description
1 polymer ?
#
loop_
_entity_poly.entity_id
_entity_poly.type
_entity_poly.pdbx_seq_one_letter_code
_entity_poly.pdbx_strand_id
1 'polypeptide(L)'
;MTSRLKVELAALAELAGELSGQADSLEYLLTQLDAGMKRFEASWEGEARNRFGSVFAQWRQASTDLHKALSDMHHVTNTAHGNYHSAETANLRIWSGGR
;
A
#
# COMPACT_ATOMS: atom_id res chain seq x y z
N MET A 1 -28.86 -2.44 -0.28
CA MET A 1 -27.83 -1.43 0.06
C MET A 1 -26.56 -2.08 0.62
N THR A 2 -26.64 -3.02 1.56
CA THR A 2 -25.50 -3.75 2.15
C THR A 2 -24.63 -4.52 1.14
N SER A 3 -25.21 -5.17 0.13
CA SER A 3 -24.41 -5.91 -0.88
C SER A 3 -23.50 -5.00 -1.71
N ARG A 4 -23.97 -3.79 -2.04
CA ARG A 4 -23.18 -2.80 -2.79
C ARG A 4 -21.97 -2.33 -1.98
N LEU A 5 -22.16 -2.06 -0.69
CA LEU A 5 -21.06 -1.66 0.19
C LEU A 5 -20.00 -2.76 0.35
N LYS A 6 -20.42 -4.03 0.44
CA LYS A 6 -19.49 -5.17 0.48
C LYS A 6 -18.64 -5.26 -0.80
N VAL A 7 -19.26 -5.06 -1.96
CA VAL A 7 -18.57 -5.05 -3.27
C VAL A 7 -17.59 -3.87 -3.35
N GLU A 8 -17.99 -2.68 -2.92
CA GLU A 8 -17.13 -1.49 -2.91
C GLU A 8 -15.91 -1.67 -1.97
N LEU A 9 -16.11 -2.25 -0.78
CA LEU A 9 -15.01 -2.58 0.14
C LEU A 9 -14.06 -3.65 -0.43
N ALA A 10 -14.60 -4.67 -1.10
CA ALA A 10 -13.77 -5.71 -1.74
C ALA A 10 -12.92 -5.12 -2.87
N ALA A 11 -13.51 -4.29 -3.73
CA ALA A 11 -12.80 -3.61 -4.82
C ALA A 11 -11.70 -2.67 -4.28
N LEU A 12 -11.95 -1.98 -3.17
CA LEU A 12 -10.94 -1.13 -2.52
C LEU A 12 -9.77 -1.95 -1.98
N ALA A 13 -10.04 -3.12 -1.37
CA ALA A 13 -8.99 -4.00 -0.86
C ALA A 13 -8.12 -4.57 -1.98
N GLU A 14 -8.71 -4.92 -3.12
CA GLU A 14 -8.02 -5.38 -4.32
C GLU A 14 -7.10 -4.30 -4.90
N LEU A 15 -7.65 -3.09 -5.13
CA LEU A 15 -6.86 -1.94 -5.61
C LEU A 15 -5.69 -1.60 -4.67
N ALA A 16 -5.91 -1.66 -3.36
CA ALA A 16 -4.84 -1.44 -2.39
C ALA A 16 -3.72 -2.50 -2.50
N GLY A 17 -4.08 -3.76 -2.74
CA GLY A 17 -3.13 -4.84 -2.98
C GLY A 17 -2.33 -4.66 -4.28
N GLU A 18 -2.99 -4.28 -5.37
CA GLU A 18 -2.32 -3.98 -6.64
C GLU A 18 -1.32 -2.84 -6.50
N LEU A 19 -1.72 -1.74 -5.85
CA LEU A 19 -0.85 -0.59 -5.60
C LEU A 19 0.33 -0.96 -4.68
N SER A 20 0.13 -1.86 -3.71
CA SER A 20 1.20 -2.35 -2.85
C SER A 20 2.27 -3.08 -3.66
N GLY A 21 1.88 -3.95 -4.59
CA GLY A 21 2.82 -4.65 -5.47
C GLY A 21 3.55 -3.71 -6.44
N GLN A 22 2.90 -2.63 -6.88
CA GLN A 22 3.57 -1.58 -7.65
C GLN A 22 4.59 -0.79 -6.79
N ALA A 23 4.27 -0.50 -5.54
CA ALA A 23 5.19 0.14 -4.60
C ALA A 23 6.42 -0.74 -4.30
N ASP A 24 6.23 -2.06 -4.14
CA ASP A 24 7.34 -3.03 -4.01
C ASP A 24 8.26 -3.01 -5.25
N SER A 25 7.64 -2.98 -6.44
CA SER A 25 8.39 -2.93 -7.71
C SER A 25 9.21 -1.65 -7.83
N LEU A 26 8.65 -0.52 -7.38
CA LEU A 26 9.36 0.74 -7.33
C LEU A 26 10.56 0.69 -6.38
N GLU A 27 10.39 0.15 -5.17
CA GLU A 27 11.48 0.03 -4.19
C GLU A 27 12.61 -0.88 -4.69
N TYR A 28 12.26 -1.96 -5.38
CA TYR A 28 13.22 -2.81 -6.05
C TYR A 28 14.03 -2.04 -7.11
N LEU A 29 13.37 -1.26 -7.98
CA LEU A 29 14.04 -0.45 -9.00
C LEU A 29 14.97 0.59 -8.38
N LEU A 30 14.55 1.25 -7.28
CA LEU A 30 15.39 2.19 -6.55
C LEU A 30 16.63 1.50 -5.97
N THR A 31 16.48 0.31 -5.42
CA THR A 31 17.61 -0.49 -4.89
C THR A 31 18.60 -0.85 -5.99
N GLN A 32 18.11 -1.27 -7.16
CA GLN A 32 18.94 -1.57 -8.32
C GLN A 32 19.67 -0.32 -8.84
N LEU A 33 18.99 0.83 -8.85
CA LEU A 33 19.58 2.11 -9.23
C LEU A 33 20.71 2.53 -8.29
N ASP A 34 20.52 2.42 -6.97
CA ASP A 34 21.56 2.70 -5.97
C ASP A 34 22.78 1.79 -6.14
N ALA A 35 22.56 0.49 -6.32
CA ALA A 35 23.62 -0.48 -6.54
C ALA A 35 24.39 -0.21 -7.84
N GLY A 36 23.68 0.20 -8.90
CA GLY A 36 24.30 0.62 -10.17
C GLY A 36 25.13 1.89 -9.99
N MET A 37 24.59 2.91 -9.33
CA MET A 37 25.27 4.17 -9.10
C MET A 37 26.58 3.98 -8.31
N LYS A 38 26.57 3.15 -7.27
CA LYS A 38 27.78 2.82 -6.48
C LYS A 38 28.92 2.25 -7.31
N ARG A 39 28.64 1.60 -8.45
CA ARG A 39 29.68 1.07 -9.36
C ARG A 39 30.33 2.16 -10.21
N PHE A 40 29.59 3.21 -10.56
CA PHE A 40 30.07 4.33 -11.38
C PHE A 40 30.51 5.54 -10.54
N GLU A 41 30.45 5.41 -9.22
CA GLU A 41 30.69 6.49 -8.27
C GLU A 41 32.10 7.07 -8.38
N ALA A 42 33.09 6.26 -8.79
CA ALA A 42 34.46 6.71 -9.06
C ALA A 42 34.60 7.56 -10.34
N SER A 43 33.62 7.52 -11.26
CA SER A 43 33.63 8.29 -12.51
C SER A 43 32.73 9.53 -12.49
N TRP A 44 31.82 9.63 -11.52
CA TRP A 44 30.89 10.74 -11.32
C TRP A 44 31.16 11.39 -9.96
N GLU A 45 32.19 12.24 -9.88
CA GLU A 45 32.53 13.01 -8.67
C GLU A 45 31.82 14.39 -8.63
N GLY A 46 31.68 14.97 -7.43
CA GLY A 46 31.23 16.35 -7.23
C GLY A 46 29.72 16.56 -7.10
N GLU A 47 29.19 17.64 -7.68
CA GLU A 47 27.80 18.10 -7.49
C GLU A 47 26.74 17.07 -7.94
N ALA A 48 27.03 16.31 -9.00
CA ALA A 48 26.11 15.31 -9.54
C ALA A 48 25.82 14.19 -8.54
N ARG A 49 26.84 13.71 -7.81
CA ARG A 49 26.68 12.71 -6.74
C ARG A 49 25.79 13.22 -5.61
N ASN A 50 26.01 14.46 -5.17
CA ASN A 50 25.25 15.06 -4.08
C ASN A 50 23.78 15.30 -4.46
N ARG A 51 23.52 15.82 -5.66
CA ARG A 51 22.15 15.97 -6.18
C ARG A 51 21.45 14.63 -6.32
N PHE A 52 22.12 13.62 -6.88
CA PHE A 52 21.57 12.27 -6.98
C PHE A 52 21.19 11.73 -5.60
N GLY A 53 22.09 11.78 -4.62
CA GLY A 53 21.84 11.29 -3.26
C GLY A 53 20.63 11.98 -2.60
N SER A 54 20.48 13.29 -2.78
CA SER A 54 19.34 14.04 -2.26
C SER A 54 18.01 13.61 -2.90
N VAL A 55 17.97 13.52 -4.23
CA VAL A 55 16.75 13.12 -4.96
C VAL A 55 16.41 11.65 -4.67
N PHE A 56 17.42 10.80 -4.60
CA PHE A 56 17.27 9.39 -4.29
C PHE A 56 16.71 9.18 -2.88
N ALA A 57 17.21 9.92 -1.89
CA ALA A 57 16.68 9.88 -0.52
C ALA A 57 15.22 10.33 -0.45
N GLN A 58 14.84 11.39 -1.17
CA GLN A 58 13.45 11.84 -1.26
C GLN A 58 12.54 10.78 -1.88
N TRP A 59 13.00 10.12 -2.95
CA TRP A 59 12.26 9.03 -3.57
C TRP A 59 12.07 7.83 -2.66
N ARG A 60 13.12 7.40 -1.93
CA ARG A 60 12.99 6.32 -0.97
C ARG A 60 12.00 6.66 0.14
N GLN A 61 12.05 7.88 0.67
CA GLN A 61 11.10 8.34 1.68
C GLN A 61 9.66 8.30 1.15
N ALA A 62 9.41 8.84 -0.04
CA ALA A 62 8.09 8.83 -0.66
C ALA A 62 7.58 7.41 -0.93
N SER A 63 8.45 6.48 -1.32
CA SER A 63 8.11 5.06 -1.50
C SER A 63 7.69 4.42 -0.18
N THR A 64 8.45 4.64 0.89
CA THR A 64 8.10 4.14 2.23
C THR A 64 6.77 4.72 2.73
N ASP A 65 6.54 6.01 2.53
CA ASP A 65 5.30 6.68 2.93
C ASP A 65 4.09 6.15 2.16
N LEU A 66 4.24 5.91 0.85
CA LEU A 66 3.22 5.28 0.01
C LEU A 66 2.91 3.87 0.52
N HIS A 67 3.93 3.07 0.82
CA HIS A 67 3.77 1.71 1.32
C HIS A 67 2.98 1.67 2.62
N LYS A 68 3.30 2.59 3.54
CA LYS A 68 2.59 2.75 4.81
C LYS A 68 1.13 3.11 4.59
N ALA A 69 0.85 4.10 3.74
CA ALA A 69 -0.51 4.53 3.46
C ALA A 69 -1.37 3.40 2.85
N LEU A 70 -0.80 2.59 1.96
CA LEU A 70 -1.48 1.44 1.36
C LEU A 70 -1.76 0.34 2.38
N SER A 71 -0.80 0.07 3.28
CA SER A 71 -0.99 -0.87 4.38
C SER A 71 -2.11 -0.43 5.32
N ASP A 72 -2.14 0.86 5.67
CA ASP A 72 -3.19 1.46 6.50
C ASP A 72 -4.57 1.36 5.82
N MET A 73 -4.66 1.68 4.52
CA MET A 73 -5.90 1.54 3.74
C MET A 73 -6.39 0.09 3.70
N HIS A 74 -5.49 -0.87 3.49
CA HIS A 74 -5.83 -2.29 3.48
C HIS A 74 -6.37 -2.75 4.85
N HIS A 75 -5.72 -2.32 5.93
CA HIS A 75 -6.15 -2.64 7.30
C HIS A 75 -7.53 -2.07 7.63
N VAL A 76 -7.78 -0.80 7.31
CA VAL A 76 -9.08 -0.15 7.54
C VAL A 76 -10.19 -0.83 6.73
N THR A 77 -9.91 -1.16 5.47
CA THR A 77 -10.90 -1.80 4.58
C THR A 77 -11.28 -3.20 5.06
N ASN A 78 -10.30 -4.01 5.48
CA ASN A 78 -10.56 -5.35 6.05
C ASN A 78 -11.33 -5.27 7.37
N THR A 79 -10.99 -4.30 8.23
CA THR A 79 -11.70 -4.07 9.49
C THR A 79 -13.16 -3.68 9.24
N ALA A 80 -13.41 -2.77 8.29
CA ALA A 80 -14.75 -2.39 7.89
C ALA A 80 -15.54 -3.61 7.36
N HIS A 81 -14.92 -4.43 6.51
CA HIS A 81 -15.54 -5.65 5.99
C HIS A 81 -15.95 -6.62 7.10
N GLY A 82 -15.06 -6.90 8.06
CA GLY A 82 -15.33 -7.80 9.19
C GLY A 82 -16.43 -7.28 10.12
N ASN A 83 -16.43 -5.97 10.40
CA ASN A 83 -17.47 -5.32 11.20
C ASN A 83 -18.85 -5.42 10.53
N TYR A 84 -18.93 -5.15 9.22
CA TYR A 84 -20.17 -5.26 8.45
C TYR A 84 -20.71 -6.70 8.42
N HIS A 85 -19.84 -7.68 8.17
CA HIS A 85 -20.23 -9.10 8.17
C HIS A 85 -20.75 -9.55 9.54
N SER A 86 -20.09 -9.11 10.61
CA SER A 86 -20.48 -9.45 11.99
C SER A 86 -21.83 -8.84 12.36
N ALA A 87 -22.07 -7.57 12.00
CA ALA A 87 -23.33 -6.89 12.24
C ALA A 87 -24.51 -7.54 11.48
N GLU A 88 -24.31 -7.91 10.22
CA GLU A 88 -25.32 -8.63 9.45
C GLU A 88 -25.64 -10.01 10.05
N THR A 89 -24.61 -10.77 10.42
CA THR A 89 -24.77 -12.09 11.05
C THR A 89 -25.51 -11.98 12.39
N ALA A 90 -25.18 -10.97 13.20
CA ALA A 90 -25.85 -10.72 14.46
C ALA A 90 -27.33 -10.36 14.26
N ASN A 91 -27.64 -9.49 13.29
CA ASN A 91 -29.01 -9.19 12.93
C ASN A 91 -29.75 -10.43 12.45
N LEU A 92 -29.19 -11.21 11.52
CA LEU A 92 -29.83 -12.45 11.06
C LEU A 92 -30.14 -13.41 12.21
N ARG A 93 -29.24 -13.55 13.19
CA ARG A 93 -29.43 -14.40 14.38
C ARG A 93 -30.56 -13.93 15.28
N ILE A 94 -30.64 -12.62 15.54
CA ILE A 94 -31.72 -12.03 16.35
C ILE A 94 -33.08 -12.28 15.71
N TRP A 95 -33.16 -12.13 14.38
CA TRP A 95 -34.41 -12.25 13.64
C TRP A 95 -34.79 -13.72 13.34
N SER A 96 -33.81 -14.63 13.26
CA SER A 96 -34.07 -16.07 13.10
C SER A 96 -34.42 -16.79 14.40
N GLY A 97 -33.97 -16.27 15.56
CA GLY A 97 -34.26 -16.82 16.89
C GLY A 97 -35.54 -16.28 17.54
N GLY A 98 -36.22 -15.32 16.91
CA GLY A 98 -37.48 -14.72 17.37
C GLY A 98 -38.76 -15.37 16.81
N ARG A 99 -38.68 -16.59 16.26
CA ARG A 99 -39.83 -17.40 15.85
C ARG A 99 -39.92 -18.66 16.67
#